data_AF-A0A093PHI2-F1
#
_entry.id   AF-A0A093PHI2-F1
#
_cell.length_a   1.000
_cell.length_b   1.000
_cell.length_c   1.000
_cell.angle_alpha   90.00
_cell.angle_beta   90.00
_cell.angle_gamma   90.00
#
_symmetry.space_group_name_H-M   'P 1'
#
loop_
_entity.id
_entity.type
_entity.pdbx_description
1 polymer ?
#
loop_
_entity_poly.entity_id
_entity_poly.type
_entity_poly.pdbx_seq_one_letter_code
_entity_poly.pdbx_strand_id
1 'polypeptide(L)'
;DLSEQLHGQHLAKEVVVRAVQGFLQSPQPKKALVLSFHGWSGTGKNFVARMVASHLYRDGLRSDCVRVFISLLHFPHHKYLDSYKAQLQRQLSETLQLCRQSLFIFDEAEKLHSSLLDAIRPFMAPYGNEGQADQQRAIFLFLSNLGGNTINEVALDFWRAGRAREEISMEFLEQRLRLELQEPAENSYAHSHLLRENLIDFLVPFLPLEFHHVKLCARDAFLARGLPYSEATLDAVARMMVFVPKEEKLFSAQGCKSVPQRINYFL
;
A
#
# COMPACT_ATOMS: atom_id res chain seq x y z
N ASP A 1 -16.29 5.18 -2.98
CA ASP A 1 -15.59 4.67 -4.16
C ASP A 1 -14.12 5.10 -4.08
N LEU A 2 -13.18 4.27 -4.54
CA LEU A 2 -11.75 4.58 -4.66
C LEU A 2 -11.51 5.87 -5.45
N SER A 3 -12.34 6.11 -6.47
CA SER A 3 -12.26 7.29 -7.34
C SER A 3 -12.50 8.60 -6.58
N GLU A 4 -13.45 8.61 -5.63
CA GLU A 4 -13.89 9.79 -4.89
C GLU A 4 -13.09 10.08 -3.62
N GLN A 5 -12.53 9.04 -2.99
CA GLN A 5 -11.96 9.15 -1.63
C GLN A 5 -10.42 9.11 -1.61
N LEU A 6 -9.77 8.62 -2.67
CA LEU A 6 -8.30 8.58 -2.75
C LEU A 6 -7.79 9.80 -3.52
N HIS A 7 -7.17 10.76 -2.83
CA HIS A 7 -6.73 12.02 -3.47
C HIS A 7 -5.29 11.95 -3.98
N GLY A 8 -5.05 12.47 -5.18
CA GLY A 8 -3.70 12.64 -5.74
C GLY A 8 -2.95 11.35 -6.10
N GLN A 9 -3.64 10.21 -6.21
CA GLN A 9 -3.03 8.91 -6.52
C GLN A 9 -3.58 8.30 -7.82
N HIS A 10 -3.46 9.00 -8.94
CA HIS A 10 -3.99 8.52 -10.23
C HIS A 10 -3.40 7.16 -10.63
N LEU A 11 -2.09 6.98 -10.46
CA LEU A 11 -1.41 5.70 -10.74
C LEU A 11 -1.93 4.55 -9.87
N ALA A 12 -1.97 4.75 -8.55
CA ALA A 12 -2.43 3.71 -7.63
C ALA A 12 -3.90 3.33 -7.88
N LYS A 13 -4.76 4.31 -8.19
CA LYS A 13 -6.16 4.05 -8.58
C LYS A 13 -6.23 3.11 -9.78
N GLU A 14 -5.56 3.48 -10.86
CA GLU A 14 -5.61 2.73 -12.11
C GLU A 14 -5.09 1.30 -11.94
N VAL A 15 -3.92 1.14 -11.34
CA VAL A 15 -3.28 -0.17 -11.17
C VAL A 15 -4.09 -1.08 -10.24
N VAL A 16 -4.48 -0.59 -9.06
CA VAL A 16 -5.18 -1.42 -8.08
C VAL A 16 -6.56 -1.86 -8.60
N VAL A 17 -7.32 -0.94 -9.20
CA VAL A 17 -8.64 -1.27 -9.74
C VAL A 17 -8.52 -2.31 -10.85
N ARG A 18 -7.64 -2.09 -11.84
CA ARG A 18 -7.46 -3.03 -12.95
C ARG A 18 -6.93 -4.38 -12.50
N ALA A 19 -5.92 -4.41 -11.63
CA ALA A 19 -5.30 -5.65 -11.17
C ALA A 19 -6.28 -6.50 -10.35
N VAL A 20 -6.99 -5.90 -9.39
CA VAL A 20 -7.96 -6.61 -8.56
C VAL A 20 -9.15 -7.08 -9.40
N GLN A 21 -9.72 -6.22 -10.25
CA GLN A 21 -10.86 -6.62 -11.10
C GLN A 21 -10.46 -7.74 -12.08
N GLY A 22 -9.33 -7.60 -12.77
CA GLY A 22 -8.84 -8.61 -13.71
C GLY A 22 -8.57 -9.95 -13.02
N PHE A 23 -8.02 -9.94 -11.81
CA PHE A 23 -7.81 -11.15 -11.02
C PHE A 23 -9.14 -11.83 -10.62
N LEU A 24 -10.11 -11.06 -10.13
CA LEU A 24 -11.41 -11.59 -9.70
C LEU A 24 -12.23 -12.15 -10.87
N GLN A 25 -12.17 -11.49 -12.02
CA GLN A 25 -12.87 -11.89 -13.24
C GLN A 25 -12.21 -13.08 -13.94
N SER A 26 -10.94 -13.37 -13.64
CA SER A 26 -10.24 -14.54 -14.18
C SER A 26 -10.89 -15.83 -13.67
N PRO A 27 -11.31 -16.75 -14.55
CA PRO A 27 -11.93 -18.01 -14.14
C PRO A 27 -10.93 -18.96 -13.47
N GLN A 28 -9.65 -18.91 -13.88
CA GLN A 28 -8.59 -19.77 -13.36
C GLN A 28 -7.28 -18.98 -13.26
N PRO A 29 -7.06 -18.21 -12.17
CA PRO A 29 -5.78 -17.54 -11.95
C PRO A 29 -4.66 -18.58 -11.76
N LYS A 30 -3.50 -18.36 -12.38
CA LYS A 30 -2.36 -19.29 -12.34
C LYS A 30 -1.52 -19.19 -11.05
N LYS A 31 -1.68 -18.10 -10.31
CA LYS A 31 -1.03 -17.83 -9.02
C LYS A 31 -1.86 -16.83 -8.21
N ALA A 32 -1.50 -16.59 -6.96
CA ALA A 32 -2.08 -15.51 -6.16
C ALA A 32 -1.75 -14.13 -6.76
N LEU A 33 -2.64 -13.14 -6.59
CA LEU A 33 -2.34 -11.75 -6.96
C LEU A 33 -1.44 -11.12 -5.92
N VAL A 34 -0.30 -10.58 -6.33
CA VAL A 34 0.65 -9.92 -5.42
C VAL A 34 0.84 -8.46 -5.83
N LEU A 35 0.37 -7.54 -4.99
CA LEU A 35 0.58 -6.09 -5.15
C LEU A 35 1.54 -5.58 -4.09
N SER A 36 2.52 -4.77 -4.51
CA SER A 36 3.45 -4.13 -3.59
C SER A 36 3.32 -2.61 -3.68
N PHE A 37 2.88 -1.99 -2.58
CA PHE A 37 2.58 -0.56 -2.48
C PHE A 37 3.80 0.19 -1.91
N HIS A 38 4.23 1.24 -2.60
CA HIS A 38 5.45 2.00 -2.27
C HIS A 38 5.17 3.50 -2.23
N GLY A 39 5.78 4.23 -1.29
CA GLY A 39 5.62 5.69 -1.20
C GLY A 39 5.76 6.19 0.23
N TRP A 40 5.69 7.50 0.45
CA TRP A 40 5.79 8.07 1.81
C TRP A 40 4.65 7.68 2.76
N SER A 41 4.84 7.96 4.04
CA SER A 41 3.80 7.77 5.06
C SER A 41 2.63 8.74 4.82
N GLY A 42 1.39 8.25 5.03
CA GLY A 42 0.19 9.07 4.94
C GLY A 42 -0.28 9.41 3.52
N THR A 43 0.31 8.81 2.48
CA THR A 43 -0.10 9.02 1.07
C THR A 43 -1.29 8.15 0.63
N GLY A 44 -1.69 7.15 1.43
CA GLY A 44 -2.91 6.36 1.20
C GLY A 44 -2.75 4.84 1.14
N LYS A 45 -1.55 4.27 1.30
CA LYS A 45 -1.31 2.81 1.22
C LYS A 45 -2.30 1.96 2.04
N ASN A 46 -2.35 2.18 3.36
CA ASN A 46 -3.27 1.46 4.26
C ASN A 46 -4.73 1.84 4.01
N PHE A 47 -4.99 3.05 3.52
CA PHE A 47 -6.34 3.50 3.15
C PHE A 47 -6.87 2.66 1.97
N VAL A 48 -6.05 2.47 0.93
CA VAL A 48 -6.36 1.60 -0.21
C VAL A 48 -6.51 0.14 0.21
N ALA A 49 -5.59 -0.38 1.03
CA ALA A 49 -5.69 -1.76 1.51
C ALA A 49 -7.00 -2.03 2.28
N ARG A 50 -7.45 -1.08 3.11
CA ARG A 50 -8.74 -1.14 3.80
C ARG A 50 -9.92 -1.07 2.83
N MET A 51 -9.85 -0.23 1.79
CA MET A 51 -10.91 -0.17 0.77
C MET A 51 -11.02 -1.48 0.00
N VAL A 52 -9.89 -2.07 -0.42
CA VAL A 52 -9.88 -3.40 -1.05
C VAL A 52 -10.57 -4.42 -0.15
N ALA A 53 -10.21 -4.47 1.15
CA ALA A 53 -10.85 -5.37 2.09
C ALA A 53 -12.37 -5.09 2.23
N SER A 54 -12.78 -3.82 2.31
CA SER A 54 -14.19 -3.43 2.50
C SER A 54 -15.06 -3.69 1.26
N HIS A 55 -14.45 -3.70 0.07
CA HIS A 55 -15.15 -4.06 -1.16
C HIS A 55 -15.24 -5.58 -1.38
N LEU A 56 -14.25 -6.33 -0.90
CA LEU A 56 -14.23 -7.79 -1.01
C LEU A 56 -15.07 -8.49 0.08
N TYR A 57 -15.14 -7.91 1.28
CA TYR A 57 -15.76 -8.54 2.44
C TYR A 57 -16.65 -7.55 3.19
N ARG A 58 -17.85 -8.01 3.61
CA ARG A 58 -18.82 -7.19 4.36
C ARG A 58 -18.24 -6.58 5.63
N ASP A 59 -17.43 -7.37 6.35
CA ASP A 59 -16.79 -6.94 7.62
C ASP A 59 -15.44 -6.24 7.40
N GLY A 60 -15.04 -6.03 6.14
CA GLY A 60 -13.77 -5.42 5.76
C GLY A 60 -12.59 -6.13 6.42
N LEU A 61 -11.75 -5.36 7.12
CA LEU A 61 -10.57 -5.88 7.82
C LEU A 61 -10.90 -6.83 8.99
N ARG A 62 -12.15 -6.89 9.45
CA ARG A 62 -12.59 -7.79 10.53
C ARG A 62 -13.06 -9.16 10.03
N SER A 63 -13.11 -9.36 8.72
CA SER A 63 -13.46 -10.64 8.11
C SER A 63 -12.45 -11.73 8.46
N ASP A 64 -12.91 -12.95 8.73
CA ASP A 64 -12.04 -14.10 8.99
C ASP A 64 -11.15 -14.47 7.78
N CYS A 65 -11.53 -14.03 6.59
CA CYS A 65 -10.76 -14.20 5.35
C CYS A 65 -9.68 -13.11 5.14
N VAL A 66 -9.55 -12.16 6.08
CA VAL A 66 -8.56 -11.09 6.03
C VAL A 66 -7.57 -11.23 7.17
N ARG A 67 -6.27 -11.25 6.86
CA ARG A 67 -5.21 -11.23 7.86
C ARG A 67 -4.30 -10.04 7.62
N VAL A 68 -4.05 -9.27 8.68
CA VAL A 68 -3.17 -8.10 8.67
C VAL A 68 -1.97 -8.39 9.56
N PHE A 69 -0.78 -8.30 8.98
CA PHE A 69 0.50 -8.49 9.65
C PHE A 69 1.29 -7.19 9.60
N ILE A 70 1.36 -6.48 10.72
CA ILE A 70 2.26 -5.34 10.91
C ILE A 70 3.62 -5.86 11.39
N SER A 71 4.69 -5.67 10.61
CA SER A 71 6.01 -6.30 10.84
C SER A 71 6.55 -6.07 12.25
N LEU A 72 6.65 -4.81 12.70
CA LEU A 72 7.22 -4.49 14.01
C LEU A 72 6.31 -4.84 15.20
N LEU A 73 5.01 -5.05 14.96
CA LEU A 73 4.08 -5.41 16.02
C LEU A 73 4.06 -6.92 16.25
N HIS A 74 3.98 -7.69 15.16
CA HIS A 74 3.83 -9.14 15.24
C HIS A 74 5.17 -9.88 15.25
N PHE A 75 6.24 -9.29 14.69
CA PHE A 75 7.55 -9.93 14.57
C PHE A 75 8.69 -9.05 15.15
N PRO A 76 8.59 -8.55 16.40
CA PRO A 76 9.50 -7.53 16.93
C PRO A 76 10.92 -8.02 17.24
N HIS A 77 11.14 -9.33 17.40
CA HIS A 77 12.37 -9.88 17.97
C HIS A 77 12.93 -11.04 17.17
N HIS A 78 14.18 -10.90 16.71
CA HIS A 78 14.83 -11.92 15.86
C HIS A 78 15.02 -13.28 16.56
N LYS A 79 15.11 -13.29 17.91
CA LYS A 79 15.23 -14.53 18.70
C LYS A 79 14.09 -15.53 18.48
N TYR A 80 12.90 -15.04 18.09
CA TYR A 80 11.71 -15.87 17.91
C TYR A 80 11.38 -16.15 16.43
N LEU A 81 12.30 -15.88 15.50
CA LEU A 81 12.06 -16.00 14.06
C LEU A 81 11.47 -17.35 13.65
N ASP A 82 11.98 -18.47 14.18
CA ASP A 82 11.47 -19.79 13.78
C ASP A 82 10.04 -20.04 14.29
N SER A 83 9.70 -19.54 15.48
CA SER A 83 8.32 -19.54 15.98
C SER A 83 7.41 -18.68 15.10
N TYR A 84 7.87 -17.48 14.72
CA TYR A 84 7.12 -16.58 13.86
C TYR A 84 6.88 -17.18 12.47
N LYS A 85 7.86 -17.86 11.88
CA LYS A 85 7.69 -18.59 10.61
C LYS A 85 6.59 -19.64 10.73
N ALA A 86 6.68 -20.50 11.75
CA ALA A 86 5.71 -21.57 11.96
C ALA A 86 4.29 -21.01 12.19
N GLN A 87 4.16 -19.96 13.01
CA GLN A 87 2.88 -19.29 13.25
C GLN A 87 2.32 -18.68 11.97
N LEU A 88 3.14 -17.96 11.20
CA LEU A 88 2.73 -17.29 9.97
C LEU A 88 2.26 -18.31 8.93
N GLN A 89 3.03 -19.36 8.69
CA GLN A 89 2.66 -20.44 7.75
C GLN A 89 1.37 -21.14 8.13
N ARG A 90 1.17 -21.39 9.44
CA ARG A 90 -0.08 -21.95 9.95
C ARG A 90 -1.26 -21.02 9.69
N GLN A 91 -1.14 -19.74 10.03
CA GLN A 91 -2.23 -18.77 9.82
C GLN A 91 -2.59 -18.59 8.34
N LEU A 92 -1.60 -18.59 7.44
CA LEU A 92 -1.85 -18.58 5.99
C LEU A 92 -2.60 -19.83 5.55
N SER A 93 -2.11 -21.01 5.93
CA SER A 93 -2.71 -22.31 5.57
C SER A 93 -4.16 -22.43 6.06
N GLU A 94 -4.41 -22.11 7.32
CA GLU A 94 -5.75 -22.17 7.92
C GLU A 94 -6.72 -21.21 7.22
N THR A 95 -6.27 -19.99 6.91
CA THR A 95 -7.10 -19.00 6.21
C THR A 95 -7.41 -19.44 4.78
N LEU A 96 -6.43 -20.00 4.06
CA LEU A 96 -6.61 -20.51 2.70
C LEU A 96 -7.50 -21.75 2.63
N GLN A 97 -7.53 -22.58 3.68
CA GLN A 97 -8.45 -23.71 3.80
C GLN A 97 -9.89 -23.24 4.05
N LEU A 98 -10.06 -22.17 4.83
CA LEU A 98 -11.37 -21.62 5.15
C LEU A 98 -11.96 -20.77 4.01
N CYS A 99 -11.11 -20.00 3.34
CA CYS A 99 -11.52 -18.94 2.43
C CYS A 99 -10.86 -19.06 1.06
N ARG A 100 -11.67 -19.39 0.04
CA ARG A 100 -11.24 -19.40 -1.36
C ARG A 100 -10.65 -18.05 -1.80
N GLN A 101 -11.35 -16.96 -1.50
CA GLN A 101 -10.85 -15.60 -1.69
C GLN A 101 -10.31 -15.12 -0.35
N SER A 102 -9.00 -15.19 -0.17
CA SER A 102 -8.31 -14.72 1.05
C SER A 102 -7.55 -13.44 0.76
N LEU A 103 -7.40 -12.55 1.75
CA LEU A 103 -6.62 -11.32 1.64
C LEU A 103 -5.59 -11.24 2.77
N PHE A 104 -4.32 -11.17 2.38
CA PHE A 104 -3.20 -11.03 3.31
C PHE A 104 -2.55 -9.67 3.11
N ILE A 105 -2.45 -8.89 4.19
CA ILE A 105 -1.88 -7.54 4.18
C ILE A 105 -0.64 -7.54 5.07
N PHE A 106 0.52 -7.26 4.50
CA PHE A 106 1.79 -7.11 5.20
C PHE A 106 2.14 -5.63 5.26
N ASP A 107 1.95 -5.02 6.42
CA ASP A 107 2.23 -3.60 6.66
C ASP A 107 3.64 -3.40 7.23
N GLU A 108 4.27 -2.30 6.85
CA GLU A 108 5.71 -2.07 7.04
C GLU A 108 6.56 -3.24 6.51
N ALA A 109 6.26 -3.67 5.28
CA ALA A 109 6.90 -4.82 4.64
C ALA A 109 8.42 -4.65 4.45
N GLU A 110 8.94 -3.42 4.37
CA GLU A 110 10.38 -3.14 4.38
C GLU A 110 11.10 -3.56 5.66
N LYS A 111 10.35 -3.78 6.74
CA LYS A 111 10.88 -4.21 8.04
C LYS A 111 10.66 -5.70 8.29
N LEU A 112 10.04 -6.41 7.35
CA LEU A 112 9.80 -7.83 7.46
C LEU A 112 11.09 -8.60 7.20
N HIS A 113 11.49 -9.44 8.15
CA HIS A 113 12.72 -10.22 8.03
C HIS A 113 12.66 -11.15 6.81
N SER A 114 13.75 -11.26 6.04
CA SER A 114 13.83 -12.08 4.82
C SER A 114 13.38 -13.53 5.03
N SER A 115 13.81 -14.15 6.13
CA SER A 115 13.40 -15.52 6.44
C SER A 115 11.88 -15.70 6.70
N LEU A 116 11.14 -14.64 7.02
CA LEU A 116 9.67 -14.69 7.08
C LEU A 116 9.07 -14.57 5.68
N LEU A 117 9.67 -13.76 4.80
CA LEU A 117 9.30 -13.72 3.39
C LEU A 117 9.51 -15.08 2.70
N ASP A 118 10.63 -15.74 2.99
CA ASP A 118 10.91 -17.09 2.50
C ASP A 118 9.83 -18.09 2.94
N ALA A 119 9.33 -17.95 4.17
CA ALA A 119 8.29 -18.82 4.71
C ALA A 119 6.93 -18.62 4.04
N ILE A 120 6.61 -17.41 3.55
CA ILE A 120 5.35 -17.13 2.85
C ILE A 120 5.42 -17.31 1.34
N ARG A 121 6.63 -17.41 0.78
CA ARG A 121 6.88 -17.57 -0.65
C ARG A 121 6.06 -18.68 -1.31
N PRO A 122 5.94 -19.91 -0.75
CA PRO A 122 5.21 -20.99 -1.41
C PRO A 122 3.72 -20.68 -1.63
N PHE A 123 3.13 -19.76 -0.85
CA PHE A 123 1.73 -19.36 -0.96
C PHE A 123 1.46 -18.35 -2.09
N MET A 124 2.52 -17.77 -2.67
CA MET A 124 2.45 -16.81 -3.78
C MET A 124 2.96 -17.39 -5.11
N ALA A 125 3.66 -18.52 -5.05
CA ALA A 125 4.20 -19.20 -6.22
C ALA A 125 3.07 -19.67 -7.17
N PRO A 126 3.36 -19.87 -8.47
CA PRO A 126 2.43 -20.50 -9.40
C PRO A 126 1.88 -21.81 -8.86
N TYR A 127 0.57 -22.00 -9.02
CA TYR A 127 -0.07 -23.24 -8.63
C TYR A 127 0.51 -24.40 -9.45
N GLY A 128 0.86 -25.50 -8.79
CA GLY A 128 1.32 -26.70 -9.46
C GLY A 128 0.24 -27.33 -10.34
N ASN A 129 0.66 -28.18 -11.29
CA ASN A 129 -0.24 -28.88 -12.22
C ASN A 129 -1.19 -29.90 -11.53
N GLU A 130 -0.97 -30.22 -10.26
CA GLU A 130 -1.78 -31.17 -9.50
C GLU A 130 -2.93 -30.47 -8.77
N GLY A 131 -4.06 -30.24 -9.44
CA GLY A 131 -5.41 -30.08 -8.85
C GLY A 131 -5.67 -28.99 -7.78
N GLN A 132 -4.65 -28.32 -7.25
CA GLN A 132 -4.73 -27.28 -6.22
C GLN A 132 -5.11 -25.92 -6.82
N ALA A 133 -4.89 -25.75 -8.13
CA ALA A 133 -5.12 -24.51 -8.87
C ALA A 133 -6.60 -24.06 -8.93
N ASP A 134 -7.56 -24.96 -8.70
CA ASP A 134 -8.99 -24.61 -8.85
C ASP A 134 -9.59 -23.90 -7.63
N GLN A 135 -8.94 -23.91 -6.45
CA GLN A 135 -9.63 -23.60 -5.20
C GLN A 135 -9.14 -22.36 -4.44
N GLN A 136 -7.96 -21.80 -4.72
CA GLN A 136 -7.43 -20.68 -3.94
C GLN A 136 -7.19 -19.46 -4.81
N ARG A 137 -7.72 -18.31 -4.38
CA ARG A 137 -7.68 -17.01 -5.05
C ARG A 137 -7.20 -15.97 -4.06
N ALA A 138 -5.99 -16.16 -3.55
CA ALA A 138 -5.43 -15.25 -2.57
C ALA A 138 -4.97 -13.94 -3.20
N ILE A 139 -5.12 -12.85 -2.45
CA ILE A 139 -4.53 -11.54 -2.76
C ILE A 139 -3.55 -11.20 -1.64
N PHE A 140 -2.33 -10.86 -2.00
CA PHE A 140 -1.28 -10.39 -1.11
C PHE A 140 -1.01 -8.91 -1.36
N LEU A 141 -1.09 -8.09 -0.31
CA LEU A 141 -0.74 -6.68 -0.34
C LEU A 141 0.47 -6.44 0.56
N PHE A 142 1.58 -5.99 -0.01
CA PHE A 142 2.76 -5.54 0.75
C PHE A 142 2.76 -4.02 0.80
N LEU A 143 2.76 -3.42 1.98
CA LEU A 143 2.76 -1.96 2.15
C LEU A 143 4.13 -1.52 2.65
N SER A 144 4.80 -0.66 1.90
CA SER A 144 6.18 -0.27 2.18
C SER A 144 6.42 1.23 2.01
N ASN A 145 7.33 1.78 2.81
CA ASN A 145 7.85 3.14 2.58
C ASN A 145 9.11 3.16 1.71
N LEU A 146 9.67 1.99 1.40
CA LEU A 146 10.84 1.86 0.52
C LEU A 146 10.49 2.39 -0.88
N GLY A 147 11.42 3.15 -1.47
CA GLY A 147 11.22 3.87 -2.72
C GLY A 147 10.42 5.16 -2.64
N GLY A 148 10.00 5.57 -1.45
CA GLY A 148 9.30 6.83 -1.26
C GLY A 148 10.11 8.07 -1.68
N ASN A 149 11.43 8.06 -1.51
CA ASN A 149 12.27 9.20 -1.89
C ASN A 149 12.38 9.33 -3.42
N THR A 150 12.69 8.25 -4.14
CA THR A 150 12.73 8.25 -5.60
C THR A 150 11.39 8.63 -6.21
N ILE A 151 10.28 8.15 -5.66
CA ILE A 151 8.94 8.55 -6.12
C ILE A 151 8.74 10.07 -6.00
N ASN A 152 9.23 10.66 -4.92
CA ASN A 152 9.05 12.07 -4.65
C ASN A 152 9.99 12.96 -5.45
N GLU A 153 11.21 12.51 -5.69
CA GLU A 153 12.15 13.16 -6.60
C GLU A 153 11.54 13.27 -8.00
N VAL A 154 10.96 12.18 -8.51
CA VAL A 154 10.23 12.20 -9.80
C VAL A 154 9.08 13.21 -9.78
N ALA A 155 8.26 13.22 -8.73
CA ALA A 155 7.17 14.18 -8.60
C ALA A 155 7.66 15.63 -8.54
N LEU A 156 8.77 15.87 -7.84
CA LEU A 156 9.40 17.19 -7.72
C LEU A 156 9.98 17.65 -9.06
N ASP A 157 10.63 16.78 -9.81
CA ASP A 157 11.24 17.09 -11.10
C ASP A 157 10.18 17.46 -12.14
N PHE A 158 9.05 16.74 -12.17
CA PHE A 158 7.91 17.10 -13.03
C PHE A 158 7.36 18.47 -12.66
N TRP A 159 7.18 18.75 -11.37
CA TRP A 159 6.70 20.03 -10.90
C TRP A 159 7.67 21.18 -11.26
N ARG A 160 8.98 20.98 -11.07
CA ARG A 160 10.02 21.96 -11.43
C ARG A 160 10.09 22.23 -12.93
N ALA A 161 9.76 21.22 -13.75
CA ALA A 161 9.63 21.35 -15.19
C ALA A 161 8.29 21.98 -15.63
N GLY A 162 7.42 22.39 -14.69
CA GLY A 162 6.10 22.97 -14.98
C GLY A 162 5.10 21.98 -15.58
N ARG A 163 5.34 20.67 -15.41
CA ARG A 163 4.51 19.59 -15.95
C ARG A 163 3.42 19.21 -14.95
N ALA A 164 2.29 18.74 -15.47
CA ALA A 164 1.23 18.25 -14.62
C ALA A 164 1.64 16.95 -13.93
N ARG A 165 1.18 16.76 -12.69
CA ARG A 165 1.39 15.53 -11.90
C ARG A 165 0.86 14.29 -12.64
N GLU A 166 -0.27 14.44 -13.30
CA GLU A 166 -0.95 13.37 -14.03
C GLU A 166 -0.17 12.90 -15.27
N GLU A 167 0.83 13.67 -15.74
CA GLU A 167 1.74 13.25 -16.80
C GLU A 167 2.78 12.22 -16.34
N ILE A 168 2.96 12.03 -15.02
CA ILE A 168 3.86 10.99 -14.49
C ILE A 168 3.26 9.64 -14.86
N SER A 169 3.96 8.90 -15.74
CA SER A 169 3.51 7.59 -16.21
C SER A 169 3.93 6.46 -15.27
N MET A 170 3.13 5.40 -15.24
CA MET A 170 3.42 4.19 -14.47
C MET A 170 4.74 3.56 -14.91
N GLU A 171 4.97 3.42 -16.22
CA GLU A 171 6.17 2.80 -16.79
C GLU A 171 7.46 3.47 -16.34
N PHE A 172 7.51 4.81 -16.41
CA PHE A 172 8.68 5.59 -16.00
C PHE A 172 8.99 5.39 -14.51
N LEU A 173 7.94 5.42 -13.67
CA LEU A 173 8.09 5.32 -12.23
C LEU A 173 8.43 3.90 -11.78
N GLU A 174 7.85 2.89 -12.43
CA GLU A 174 8.14 1.47 -12.21
C GLU A 174 9.60 1.14 -12.49
N GLN A 175 10.14 1.65 -13.60
CA GLN A 175 11.55 1.43 -13.96
C GLN A 175 12.48 1.99 -12.88
N ARG A 176 12.23 3.22 -12.42
CA ARG A 176 13.03 3.87 -11.37
C ARG A 176 12.93 3.11 -10.05
N LEU A 177 11.72 2.73 -9.66
CA LEU A 177 11.46 2.02 -8.43
C LEU A 177 12.10 0.61 -8.43
N ARG A 178 12.02 -0.12 -9.54
CA ARG A 178 12.66 -1.44 -9.67
C ARG A 178 14.17 -1.36 -9.49
N LEU A 179 14.82 -0.34 -10.06
CA LEU A 179 16.26 -0.15 -9.91
C LEU A 179 16.64 0.03 -8.44
N GLU A 180 15.97 0.94 -7.72
CA GLU A 180 16.23 1.17 -6.30
C GLU A 180 15.95 -0.08 -5.44
N LEU A 181 14.86 -0.79 -5.71
CA LEU A 181 14.50 -2.00 -4.95
C LEU A 181 15.44 -3.18 -5.23
N GLN A 182 16.25 -3.14 -6.29
CA GLN A 182 17.26 -4.17 -6.58
C GLN A 182 18.61 -3.89 -5.90
N GLU A 183 18.85 -2.66 -5.45
CA GLU A 183 20.08 -2.26 -4.78
C GLU A 183 20.26 -3.03 -3.46
N PRO A 184 21.48 -3.56 -3.19
CA PRO A 184 21.77 -4.32 -1.98
C PRO A 184 21.86 -3.39 -0.76
N ALA A 185 20.71 -3.04 -0.18
CA ALA A 185 20.61 -2.43 1.13
C ALA A 185 19.96 -3.41 2.12
N GLU A 186 20.36 -3.38 3.39
CA GLU A 186 19.81 -4.28 4.43
C GLU A 186 18.27 -4.21 4.50
N ASN A 187 17.70 -3.02 4.35
CA ASN A 187 16.25 -2.77 4.37
C ASN A 187 15.54 -3.10 3.04
N SER A 188 16.30 -3.32 1.97
CA SER A 188 15.80 -3.68 0.64
C SER A 188 15.94 -5.18 0.36
N TYR A 189 16.68 -5.93 1.19
CA TYR A 189 16.96 -7.35 0.94
C TYR A 189 15.67 -8.18 0.78
N ALA A 190 14.70 -7.93 1.65
CA ALA A 190 13.35 -8.50 1.60
C ALA A 190 12.65 -8.26 0.25
N HIS A 191 12.62 -7.01 -0.22
CA HIS A 191 11.95 -6.61 -1.46
C HIS A 191 12.73 -7.03 -2.71
N SER A 192 14.05 -6.90 -2.70
CA SER A 192 14.93 -7.36 -3.76
C SER A 192 14.80 -8.87 -3.98
N HIS A 193 14.60 -9.66 -2.91
CA HIS A 193 14.35 -11.09 -3.01
C HIS A 193 13.02 -11.38 -3.69
N LEU A 194 11.91 -10.73 -3.29
CA LEU A 194 10.60 -10.92 -3.92
C LEU A 194 10.58 -10.48 -5.40
N LEU A 195 11.32 -9.41 -5.73
CA LEU A 195 11.46 -8.91 -7.09
C LEU A 195 12.29 -9.82 -7.98
N ARG A 196 13.42 -10.34 -7.48
CA ARG A 196 14.31 -11.24 -8.25
C ARG A 196 13.60 -12.52 -8.68
N GLU A 197 12.63 -12.97 -7.91
CA GLU A 197 11.84 -14.17 -8.20
C GLU A 197 10.53 -13.88 -8.96
N ASN A 198 10.29 -12.64 -9.41
CA ASN A 198 9.08 -12.24 -10.14
C ASN A 198 7.77 -12.62 -9.43
N LEU A 199 7.76 -12.61 -8.10
CA LEU A 199 6.56 -12.93 -7.31
C LEU A 199 5.56 -11.78 -7.30
N ILE A 200 6.06 -10.54 -7.30
CA ILE A 200 5.25 -9.32 -7.35
C ILE A 200 4.69 -9.14 -8.77
N ASP A 201 3.36 -9.06 -8.88
CA ASP A 201 2.69 -8.78 -10.16
C ASP A 201 2.76 -7.31 -10.53
N PHE A 202 2.46 -6.44 -9.56
CA PHE A 202 2.43 -5.00 -9.78
C PHE A 202 3.08 -4.24 -8.63
N LEU A 203 4.01 -3.36 -8.99
CA LEU A 203 4.45 -2.27 -8.12
C LEU A 203 3.42 -1.15 -8.20
N VAL A 204 3.00 -0.62 -7.05
CA VAL A 204 1.96 0.40 -6.95
C VAL A 204 2.53 1.62 -6.24
N PRO A 205 2.95 2.66 -6.98
CA PRO A 205 3.53 3.86 -6.41
C PRO A 205 2.45 4.79 -5.83
N PHE A 206 2.76 5.38 -4.69
CA PHE A 206 1.96 6.38 -4.00
C PHE A 206 2.76 7.68 -3.93
N LEU A 207 2.34 8.63 -4.77
CA LEU A 207 2.94 9.94 -4.94
C LEU A 207 2.78 10.80 -3.68
N PRO A 208 3.67 11.79 -3.44
CA PRO A 208 3.57 12.66 -2.28
C PRO A 208 2.38 13.61 -2.41
N LEU A 209 1.74 13.97 -1.30
CA LEU A 209 0.51 14.76 -1.31
C LEU A 209 0.78 16.26 -1.22
N GLU A 210 0.32 17.01 -2.21
CA GLU A 210 0.35 18.48 -2.23
C GLU A 210 -0.70 19.12 -1.30
N PHE A 211 -0.60 20.43 -1.10
CA PHE A 211 -1.48 21.21 -0.22
C PHE A 211 -2.97 20.99 -0.51
N HIS A 212 -3.37 21.03 -1.79
CA HIS A 212 -4.77 20.82 -2.17
C HIS A 212 -5.26 19.41 -1.79
N HIS A 213 -4.44 18.37 -1.95
CA HIS A 213 -4.80 17.01 -1.52
C HIS A 213 -5.02 16.91 0.00
N VAL A 214 -4.20 17.63 0.78
CA VAL A 214 -4.39 17.71 2.24
C VAL A 214 -5.72 18.38 2.59
N LYS A 215 -6.13 19.43 1.87
CA LYS A 215 -7.45 20.04 2.05
C LYS A 215 -8.59 19.04 1.79
N LEU A 216 -8.47 18.24 0.73
CA LEU A 216 -9.46 17.20 0.40
C LEU A 216 -9.52 16.13 1.50
N CYS A 217 -8.37 15.72 2.05
CA CYS A 217 -8.35 14.83 3.22
C CYS A 217 -9.01 15.46 4.44
N ALA A 218 -8.82 16.76 4.68
CA ALA A 218 -9.45 17.46 5.79
C ALA A 218 -10.97 17.51 5.62
N ARG A 219 -11.44 17.83 4.40
CA ARG A 219 -12.85 17.79 4.03
C ARG A 219 -13.47 16.44 4.34
N ASP A 220 -12.85 15.37 3.87
CA ASP A 220 -13.34 14.01 4.07
C ASP A 220 -13.32 13.62 5.55
N ALA A 221 -12.36 14.13 6.34
CA ALA A 221 -12.31 13.91 7.78
C ALA A 221 -13.44 14.62 8.54
N PHE A 222 -13.82 15.84 8.14
CA PHE A 222 -15.00 16.54 8.67
C PHE A 222 -16.29 15.78 8.32
N LEU A 223 -16.44 15.40 7.05
CA LEU A 223 -17.62 14.64 6.56
C LEU A 223 -17.77 13.30 7.28
N ALA A 224 -16.68 12.56 7.50
CA ALA A 224 -16.69 11.28 8.20
C ALA A 224 -17.19 11.38 9.65
N ARG A 225 -17.19 12.58 10.25
CA ARG A 225 -17.69 12.85 11.60
C ARG A 225 -19.03 13.60 11.61
N GLY A 226 -19.63 13.85 10.45
CA GLY A 226 -20.88 14.62 10.33
C GLY A 226 -20.72 16.09 10.73
N LEU A 227 -19.51 16.65 10.60
CA LEU A 227 -19.20 18.01 11.01
C LEU A 227 -19.24 18.97 9.82
N PRO A 228 -19.74 20.21 10.00
CA PRO A 228 -19.66 21.24 8.99
C PRO A 228 -18.20 21.67 8.77
N TYR A 229 -17.88 22.15 7.57
CA TYR A 229 -16.59 22.75 7.26
C TYR A 229 -16.76 23.96 6.35
N SER A 230 -15.74 24.82 6.34
CA SER A 230 -15.61 25.92 5.39
C SER A 230 -14.26 25.84 4.68
N GLU A 231 -14.11 26.45 3.51
CA GLU A 231 -12.83 26.51 2.81
C GLU A 231 -11.71 27.09 3.70
N ALA A 232 -12.02 28.11 4.52
CA ALA A 232 -11.07 28.70 5.46
C ALA A 232 -10.62 27.70 6.54
N THR A 233 -11.54 26.87 7.05
CA THR A 233 -11.21 25.80 8.01
C THR A 233 -10.32 24.73 7.37
N LEU A 234 -10.61 24.34 6.12
CA LEU A 234 -9.79 23.36 5.39
C LEU A 234 -8.38 23.89 5.14
N ASP A 235 -8.25 25.15 4.74
CA ASP A 235 -6.96 25.84 4.59
C ASP A 235 -6.19 25.91 5.91
N ALA A 236 -6.88 26.22 7.01
CA ALA A 236 -6.26 26.29 8.33
C ALA A 236 -5.69 24.92 8.75
N VAL A 237 -6.48 23.84 8.61
CA VAL A 237 -6.03 22.47 8.88
C VAL A 237 -4.81 22.11 8.02
N ALA A 238 -4.86 22.41 6.72
CA ALA A 238 -3.76 22.14 5.82
C ALA A 238 -2.49 22.92 6.20
N ARG A 239 -2.60 24.21 6.55
CA ARG A 239 -1.48 25.06 6.99
C ARG A 239 -0.81 24.60 8.29
N MET A 240 -1.50 23.82 9.12
CA MET A 240 -0.89 23.22 10.32
C MET A 240 0.08 22.07 9.99
N MET A 241 0.07 21.58 8.75
CA MET A 241 0.96 20.50 8.29
C MET A 241 2.35 21.04 7.93
N VAL A 242 3.35 20.16 8.01
CA VAL A 242 4.70 20.47 7.54
C VAL A 242 4.80 20.10 6.06
N PHE A 243 5.26 21.06 5.26
CA PHE A 243 5.51 20.87 3.83
C PHE A 243 7.01 20.92 3.50
N VAL A 244 7.41 20.08 2.56
CA VAL A 244 8.78 19.85 2.08
C VAL A 244 8.82 19.85 0.55
N PRO A 245 10.00 20.11 -0.07
CA PRO A 245 11.23 20.66 0.53
C PRO A 245 11.02 22.06 1.15
N LYS A 246 12.01 22.58 1.90
CA LYS A 246 11.83 23.79 2.73
C LYS A 246 11.61 25.05 1.89
N GLU A 247 12.18 25.07 0.69
CA GLU A 247 12.21 26.19 -0.24
C GLU A 247 10.86 26.28 -0.97
N GLU A 248 10.41 25.19 -1.60
CA GLU A 248 9.17 25.14 -2.38
C GLU A 248 7.92 24.87 -1.52
N LYS A 249 8.05 24.22 -0.35
CA LYS A 249 6.93 23.83 0.55
C LYS A 249 5.77 23.15 -0.18
N LEU A 250 6.11 22.22 -1.06
CA LEU A 250 5.16 21.63 -2.02
C LEU A 250 4.39 20.43 -1.45
N PHE A 251 5.10 19.48 -0.86
CA PHE A 251 4.55 18.19 -0.44
C PHE A 251 4.43 18.07 1.07
N SER A 252 3.33 17.50 1.55
CA SER A 252 3.16 17.21 2.98
C SER A 252 4.09 16.09 3.43
N ALA A 253 4.95 16.38 4.42
CA ALA A 253 5.94 15.44 4.95
C ALA A 253 5.32 14.16 5.56
N GLN A 254 4.06 14.22 5.97
CA GLN A 254 3.33 13.08 6.56
C GLN A 254 2.05 12.74 5.78
N GLY A 255 1.91 13.24 4.54
CA GLY A 255 0.67 13.14 3.77
C GLY A 255 -0.54 13.58 4.61
N CYS A 256 -1.60 12.76 4.63
CA CYS A 256 -2.80 13.04 5.41
C CYS A 256 -2.86 12.35 6.78
N LYS A 257 -1.76 11.75 7.25
CA LYS A 257 -1.76 10.88 8.44
C LYS A 257 -2.26 11.58 9.71
N SER A 258 -1.90 12.85 9.92
CA SER A 258 -2.25 13.62 11.11
C SER A 258 -3.48 14.52 10.94
N VAL A 259 -4.13 14.52 9.77
CA VAL A 259 -5.28 15.38 9.48
C VAL A 259 -6.47 15.10 10.42
N PRO A 260 -6.87 13.84 10.70
CA PRO A 260 -7.99 13.55 11.59
C PRO A 260 -7.80 14.03 13.03
N GLN A 261 -6.55 14.14 13.51
CA GLN A 261 -6.24 14.71 14.83
C GLN A 261 -6.30 16.23 14.80
N ARG A 262 -5.92 16.86 13.69
CA ARG A 262 -5.88 18.32 13.56
C ARG A 262 -7.24 18.97 13.44
N ILE A 263 -8.23 18.27 12.85
CA ILE A 263 -9.60 18.79 12.82
C ILE A 263 -10.20 18.94 14.23
N ASN A 264 -9.64 18.28 15.26
CA ASN A 264 -10.07 18.45 16.65
C ASN A 264 -9.88 19.86 17.20
N TYR A 265 -8.96 20.66 16.63
CA TYR A 265 -8.74 22.04 17.05
C TYR A 265 -9.84 23.01 16.57
N PHE A 266 -10.80 22.52 15.76
CA PHE A 266 -11.88 23.28 15.17
C PHE A 266 -13.26 22.76 15.63
N LEU A 267 -13.30 21.91 16.66
CA LEU A 267 -14.50 21.39 17.29
C LEU A 267 -14.89 22.22 18.51
#